data_AF-A0A0A1WCL0-F1
#
_entry.id   AF-A0A0A1WCL0-F1
#
_cell.length_a   1.000
_cell.length_b   1.000
_cell.length_c   1.000
_cell.angle_alpha   90.00
_cell.angle_beta   90.00
_cell.angle_gamma   90.00
#
_symmetry.space_group_name_H-M   'P 1'
#
loop_
_entity.id
_entity.type
_entity.pdbx_description
1 polymer ?
#
loop_
_entity_poly.entity_id
_entity_poly.type
_entity_poly.pdbx_seq_one_letter_code
_entity_poly.pdbx_strand_id
1 'polypeptide(L)'
;TAVIMAHEMGHSLGMRHDRGLCNCAAYTCIMSAVLHRQPSKKFSSCSYDDYNTYLLKYKPKCILDPPLRKDIASPAVCGNEIWEEGEECDCGSLWYCRNPCCDATTCKLKPGAECGEGMCCNQCRFATAGTVCRPA
;
A
#
# COMPACT_ATOMS: atom_id res chain seq x y z
N THR A 1 9.87 -15.81 -7.11
CA THR A 1 8.41 -15.99 -7.22
C THR A 1 7.67 -14.67 -6.99
N ALA A 2 7.92 -13.91 -5.92
CA ALA A 2 7.24 -12.63 -5.65
C ALA A 2 7.23 -11.64 -6.84
N VAL A 3 8.33 -11.53 -7.59
CA VAL A 3 8.40 -10.66 -8.79
C VAL A 3 7.42 -11.10 -9.87
N ILE A 4 7.21 -12.41 -10.06
CA ILE A 4 6.25 -12.93 -11.05
C ILE A 4 4.84 -12.55 -10.62
N MET A 5 4.50 -12.71 -9.34
CA MET A 5 3.20 -12.29 -8.82
C MET A 5 2.99 -10.78 -9.00
N ALA A 6 4.00 -9.95 -8.69
CA ALA A 6 3.93 -8.50 -8.90
C ALA A 6 3.78 -8.13 -10.39
N HIS A 7 4.40 -8.88 -11.30
CA HIS A 7 4.27 -8.72 -12.75
C HIS A 7 2.84 -8.98 -13.23
N GLU A 8 2.25 -10.11 -12.85
CA GLU A 8 0.89 -10.47 -13.26
C GLU A 8 -0.18 -9.57 -12.61
N MET A 9 0.04 -9.16 -11.35
CA MET A 9 -0.80 -8.15 -10.71
C MET A 9 -0.66 -6.78 -11.41
N GLY A 10 0.54 -6.42 -11.85
CA GLY A 10 0.77 -5.23 -12.67
C GLY A 10 -0.06 -5.24 -13.96
N HIS A 11 -0.12 -6.38 -14.66
CA HIS A 11 -1.00 -6.55 -15.82
C HIS A 11 -2.48 -6.39 -15.48
N SER A 12 -2.92 -6.95 -14.35
CA SER A 12 -4.30 -6.78 -13.86
C SER A 12 -4.63 -5.32 -13.56
N LEU A 13 -3.62 -4.54 -13.17
CA LEU A 13 -3.67 -3.10 -12.92
C LEU A 13 -3.33 -2.25 -14.16
N GLY A 14 -3.35 -2.84 -15.36
CA GLY A 14 -3.24 -2.12 -16.63
C GLY A 14 -1.81 -1.81 -17.09
N MET A 15 -0.78 -2.22 -16.34
CA MET A 15 0.62 -2.05 -16.73
C MET A 15 0.97 -2.96 -17.91
N ARG A 16 1.73 -2.46 -18.88
CA ARG A 16 2.26 -3.25 -20.00
C ARG A 16 3.72 -3.60 -19.79
N HIS A 17 4.24 -4.49 -20.63
CA HIS A 17 5.67 -4.78 -20.64
C HIS A 17 6.48 -3.53 -20.97
N ASP A 18 7.59 -3.36 -20.28
CA ASP A 18 8.55 -2.28 -20.50
C ASP A 18 9.14 -2.34 -21.93
N ARG A 19 9.28 -1.18 -22.58
CA ARG A 19 9.82 -1.03 -23.95
C ARG A 19 10.71 0.21 -24.07
N GLY A 20 11.65 0.19 -25.01
CA GLY A 20 12.40 1.40 -25.39
C GLY A 20 13.09 2.10 -24.20
N LEU A 21 12.58 3.28 -23.83
CA LEU A 21 13.17 4.17 -22.80
C LEU A 21 12.64 3.91 -21.37
N CYS A 22 11.82 2.88 -21.15
CA CYS A 22 11.34 2.55 -19.81
C CYS A 22 12.51 2.15 -18.89
N ASN A 23 12.63 2.81 -17.73
CA ASN A 23 13.74 2.60 -16.80
C ASN A 23 13.26 2.63 -15.34
N CYS A 24 13.92 1.86 -14.48
CA CYS A 24 13.67 1.79 -13.03
C CYS A 24 14.95 1.98 -12.20
N ALA A 25 16.05 2.47 -12.80
CA ALA A 25 17.36 2.60 -12.17
C ALA A 25 17.84 1.27 -11.56
N ALA A 26 17.56 0.17 -12.25
CA ALA A 26 18.00 -1.18 -11.94
C ALA A 26 18.24 -1.94 -13.26
N TYR A 27 18.92 -3.08 -13.20
CA TYR A 27 19.21 -3.89 -14.38
C TYR A 27 17.94 -4.33 -15.11
N THR A 28 16.89 -4.71 -14.37
CA THR A 28 15.61 -5.17 -14.94
C THR A 28 14.46 -4.70 -14.06
N CYS A 29 13.37 -4.27 -14.65
CA CYS A 29 12.18 -3.82 -13.93
C CYS A 29 11.16 -4.96 -13.79
N ILE A 30 10.18 -4.80 -12.89
CA ILE A 30 9.14 -5.82 -12.66
C ILE A 30 8.39 -6.15 -13.96
N MET A 31 8.07 -5.14 -14.79
CA MET A 31 7.33 -5.32 -16.04
C MET A 31 8.22 -5.66 -17.24
N SER A 32 9.46 -6.10 -17.04
CA SER A 32 10.27 -6.67 -18.12
C SER A 32 9.54 -7.86 -18.76
N ALA A 33 9.49 -7.91 -20.10
CA ALA A 33 8.88 -9.02 -20.84
C ALA A 33 9.59 -10.37 -20.62
N VAL A 34 10.83 -10.33 -20.11
CA VAL A 34 11.64 -11.51 -19.83
C VAL A 34 12.05 -11.51 -18.36
N LEU A 35 11.92 -12.66 -17.71
CA LEU A 35 12.39 -12.86 -16.34
C LEU A 35 13.90 -13.06 -16.33
N HIS A 36 14.60 -12.22 -15.57
CA HIS A 36 16.04 -12.32 -15.37
C HIS A 36 16.41 -13.06 -14.09
N ARG A 37 17.66 -13.55 -14.04
CA ARG A 37 18.20 -14.30 -12.87
C ARG A 37 18.22 -13.48 -11.59
N GLN A 38 18.43 -12.17 -11.69
CA GLN A 38 18.43 -11.23 -10.57
C GLN A 38 17.41 -10.13 -10.84
N PRO A 39 16.11 -10.41 -10.67
CA PRO A 39 15.08 -9.42 -10.93
C PRO A 39 15.11 -8.33 -9.86
N SER A 40 14.91 -7.07 -10.25
CA SER A 40 14.70 -6.00 -9.27
C SER A 40 13.29 -6.05 -8.67
N LYS A 41 13.09 -5.25 -7.62
CA LYS A 41 11.79 -5.01 -6.98
C LYS A 41 11.17 -3.68 -7.38
N LYS A 42 11.60 -3.10 -8.52
CA LYS A 42 11.21 -1.75 -8.95
C LYS A 42 10.36 -1.80 -10.21
N PHE A 43 9.28 -1.04 -10.20
CA PHE A 43 8.53 -0.67 -11.40
C PHE A 43 9.29 0.42 -12.18
N SER A 44 9.10 0.44 -13.50
CA SER A 44 9.66 1.48 -14.37
C SER A 44 8.79 2.73 -14.35
N SER A 45 9.32 3.85 -14.84
CA SER A 45 8.52 5.06 -15.08
C SER A 45 7.29 4.80 -15.96
N CYS A 46 7.43 4.00 -17.01
CA CYS A 46 6.31 3.62 -17.88
C CYS A 46 5.24 2.82 -17.15
N SER A 47 5.62 1.92 -16.26
CA SER A 47 4.66 1.14 -15.47
C SER A 47 3.79 2.05 -14.59
N TYR A 48 4.38 3.10 -14.00
CA TYR A 48 3.63 4.10 -13.24
C TYR A 48 2.66 4.91 -14.13
N ASP A 49 3.10 5.30 -15.33
CA ASP A 49 2.26 6.03 -16.28
C ASP A 49 1.06 5.19 -16.76
N ASP A 50 1.30 3.91 -17.09
CA ASP A 50 0.25 2.96 -17.47
C ASP A 50 -0.75 2.75 -16.32
N TYR A 51 -0.26 2.57 -15.09
CA TYR A 51 -1.10 2.38 -13.92
C TYR A 51 -1.97 3.62 -13.63
N ASN A 52 -1.38 4.81 -13.69
CA ASN A 52 -2.12 6.05 -13.51
C ASN A 52 -3.20 6.22 -14.60
N THR A 53 -2.85 5.90 -15.85
CA THR A 53 -3.81 5.90 -16.96
C THR A 53 -4.95 4.92 -16.71
N TYR A 54 -4.65 3.72 -16.21
CA TYR A 54 -5.65 2.70 -15.86
C TYR A 54 -6.60 3.19 -14.76
N LEU A 55 -6.07 3.75 -13.65
CA LEU A 55 -6.88 4.28 -12.56
C LEU A 55 -7.81 5.40 -13.02
N LEU A 56 -7.29 6.35 -13.81
CA LEU A 56 -8.07 7.48 -14.30
C LEU A 56 -9.17 7.07 -15.30
N LYS A 57 -8.86 6.08 -16.15
CA LYS A 57 -9.77 5.60 -17.21
C LYS A 57 -10.85 4.66 -16.68
N TYR A 58 -10.47 3.67 -15.87
CA TYR A 58 -11.37 2.58 -15.46
C TYR A 58 -11.96 2.77 -14.07
N LYS A 59 -11.31 3.55 -13.19
CA LYS A 59 -11.79 3.89 -11.84
C LYS A 59 -12.29 2.66 -11.06
N PRO A 60 -11.44 1.62 -10.88
CA PRO A 60 -11.83 0.40 -10.19
C PRO A 60 -12.23 0.69 -8.75
N LYS A 61 -13.50 0.49 -8.41
CA LYS A 61 -14.02 0.80 -7.07
C LYS A 61 -13.65 -0.24 -6.02
N CYS A 62 -13.39 -1.49 -6.43
CA CYS A 62 -13.14 -2.61 -5.51
C CYS A 62 -11.79 -2.56 -4.79
N ILE A 63 -10.89 -1.65 -5.18
CA ILE A 63 -9.55 -1.49 -4.56
C ILE A 63 -9.47 -0.26 -3.65
N LEU A 64 -10.60 0.41 -3.38
CA LEU A 64 -10.64 1.64 -2.58
C LEU A 64 -10.74 1.38 -1.07
N ASP A 65 -11.42 0.30 -0.69
CA ASP A 65 -11.62 -0.07 0.71
C ASP A 65 -10.60 -1.17 1.09
N PRO A 66 -9.82 -0.99 2.16
CA PRO A 66 -8.99 -2.08 2.70
C PRO A 66 -9.88 -3.19 3.30
N PRO A 67 -9.38 -4.44 3.36
CA PRO A 67 -10.10 -5.52 4.03
C PRO A 67 -10.25 -5.25 5.54
N LEU A 68 -11.20 -5.92 6.19
CA LEU A 68 -11.24 -5.91 7.64
C LEU A 68 -10.04 -6.69 8.18
N ARG A 69 -9.49 -6.26 9.32
CA ARG A 69 -8.31 -6.88 9.96
C ARG A 69 -8.43 -8.40 10.11
N LYS A 70 -9.61 -8.85 10.55
CA LYS A 70 -9.96 -10.26 10.74
C LYS A 70 -10.01 -11.09 9.44
N ASP A 71 -10.13 -10.43 8.29
CA ASP A 71 -10.20 -11.09 6.98
C ASP A 71 -8.81 -11.26 6.36
N ILE A 72 -7.77 -10.70 6.99
CA ILE A 72 -6.37 -10.87 6.60
C ILE A 72 -5.84 -12.17 7.20
N ALA A 73 -5.58 -13.15 6.35
CA ALA A 73 -5.12 -14.47 6.76
C ALA A 73 -3.59 -14.58 6.96
N SER A 74 -2.84 -13.58 6.49
CA SER A 74 -1.39 -13.53 6.73
C SER A 74 -1.09 -13.22 8.20
N PRO A 75 0.02 -13.73 8.75
CA PRO A 75 0.52 -13.23 10.03
C PRO A 75 0.78 -11.73 9.95
N ALA A 76 0.44 -11.00 11.02
CA ALA A 76 0.68 -9.56 11.12
C ALA A 76 2.17 -9.20 10.95
N VAL A 77 2.46 -8.16 10.19
CA VAL A 77 3.82 -7.66 9.94
C VAL A 77 3.88 -6.16 10.17
N CYS A 78 4.28 -5.78 11.39
CA CYS A 78 4.46 -4.38 11.73
C CYS A 78 5.42 -3.64 10.79
N GLY A 79 4.94 -2.52 10.24
CA GLY A 79 5.64 -1.63 9.33
C GLY A 79 5.37 -1.91 7.85
N ASN A 80 4.35 -2.71 7.52
CA ASN A 80 3.95 -3.02 6.15
C ASN A 80 2.86 -2.08 5.60
N GLU A 81 2.43 -1.08 6.38
CA GLU A 81 1.37 -0.11 6.05
C GLU A 81 -0.04 -0.72 5.97
N ILE A 82 -0.23 -1.93 6.51
CA ILE A 82 -1.52 -2.62 6.59
C ILE A 82 -1.83 -2.81 8.07
N TRP A 83 -2.84 -2.11 8.57
CA TRP A 83 -3.28 -2.31 9.95
C TRP A 83 -3.88 -3.71 10.14
N GLU A 84 -3.14 -4.62 10.77
CA GLU A 84 -3.50 -6.04 10.91
C GLU A 84 -4.03 -6.39 12.32
N GLU A 85 -4.50 -7.64 12.52
CA GLU A 85 -4.92 -8.11 13.83
C GLU A 85 -3.73 -8.24 14.79
N GLY A 86 -3.86 -7.68 16.00
CA GLY A 86 -2.77 -7.60 17.01
C GLY A 86 -2.06 -6.25 17.05
N GLU A 87 -2.23 -5.43 16.01
CA GLU A 87 -1.68 -4.08 15.92
C GLU A 87 -2.71 -3.01 16.33
N GLU A 88 -2.21 -1.90 16.88
CA GLU A 88 -3.06 -0.75 17.23
C GLU A 88 -3.02 0.35 16.15
N CYS A 89 -1.99 0.33 15.30
CA CYS A 89 -1.76 1.18 14.12
C CYS A 89 -0.57 0.65 13.30
N ASP A 90 -0.46 1.00 12.00
CA ASP A 90 0.72 0.71 11.17
C ASP A 90 0.96 1.83 10.14
N CYS A 91 1.84 2.77 10.50
CA CYS A 91 2.22 3.88 9.63
C CYS A 91 3.43 3.58 8.72
N GLY A 92 3.76 2.31 8.52
CA GLY A 92 4.93 1.85 7.79
C GLY A 92 6.22 1.92 8.59
N SER A 93 7.34 1.72 7.91
CA SER A 93 8.67 1.70 8.55
C SER A 93 9.03 3.02 9.24
N LEU A 94 9.95 2.94 10.20
CA LEU A 94 10.49 4.09 10.97
C LEU A 94 10.90 5.29 10.09
N TRP A 95 11.45 5.02 8.90
CA TRP A 95 11.97 6.07 8.00
C TRP A 95 10.86 6.85 7.28
N TYR A 96 9.69 6.24 7.09
CA TYR A 96 8.60 6.82 6.30
C TYR A 96 7.37 7.18 7.14
N CYS A 97 7.25 6.66 8.36
CA CYS A 97 6.11 6.95 9.22
C CYS A 97 6.03 8.44 9.57
N ARG A 98 4.91 9.06 9.18
CA ARG A 98 4.56 10.46 9.50
C ARG A 98 3.42 10.58 10.50
N ASN A 99 2.90 9.46 10.99
CA ASN A 99 1.77 9.43 11.90
C ASN A 99 2.23 9.79 13.33
N PRO A 100 1.80 10.94 13.90
CA PRO A 100 2.21 11.33 15.24
C PRO A 100 1.60 10.43 16.32
N CYS A 101 0.55 9.68 16.02
CA CYS A 101 -0.19 8.84 16.95
C CYS A 101 0.39 7.43 17.10
N CYS A 102 1.22 6.99 16.14
CA CYS A 102 1.69 5.61 16.04
C CYS A 102 3.20 5.51 16.30
N ASP A 103 3.61 4.49 17.07
CA ASP A 103 5.00 4.07 17.17
C ASP A 103 5.30 3.05 16.07
N ALA A 104 6.01 3.49 15.03
CA ALA A 104 6.40 2.68 13.87
C ALA A 104 7.26 1.46 14.20
N THR A 105 7.88 1.40 15.38
CA THR A 105 8.75 0.27 15.77
C THR A 105 7.93 -0.87 16.37
N THR A 106 6.81 -0.55 17.01
CA THR A 106 6.03 -1.49 17.82
C THR A 106 4.61 -1.69 17.30
N CYS A 107 4.14 -0.85 16.36
CA CYS A 107 2.76 -0.81 15.87
C CYS A 107 1.75 -0.64 17.01
N LYS A 108 2.15 0.17 18.01
CA LYS A 108 1.37 0.56 19.18
C LYS A 108 1.06 2.04 19.16
N LEU A 109 -0.06 2.41 19.79
CA LEU A 109 -0.39 3.81 19.97
C LEU A 109 0.62 4.47 20.91
N LYS A 110 1.01 5.69 20.56
CA LYS A 110 1.81 6.52 21.46
C LYS A 110 0.96 6.96 22.67
N PRO A 111 1.60 7.26 23.81
CA PRO A 111 0.89 7.74 24.98
C PRO A 111 -0.04 8.92 24.69
N GLY A 112 -1.30 8.81 25.10
CA GLY A 112 -2.33 9.84 24.91
C GLY A 112 -3.09 9.78 23.58
N ALA A 113 -2.74 8.86 22.68
CA ALA A 113 -3.54 8.57 21.49
C ALA A 113 -4.66 7.56 21.82
N GLU A 114 -5.87 7.84 21.34
CA GLU A 114 -7.02 6.93 21.39
C GLU A 114 -7.16 6.12 20.10
N CYS A 115 -6.63 6.66 19.00
CA CYS A 115 -6.61 6.03 17.68
C CYS A 115 -5.35 6.43 16.91
N GLY A 116 -4.96 5.57 15.97
CA GLY A 116 -3.82 5.82 15.07
C GLY A 116 -4.25 6.01 13.62
N GLU A 117 -5.28 5.27 13.18
CA GLU A 117 -5.71 5.22 11.79
C GLU A 117 -7.23 5.13 11.65
N GLY A 118 -7.71 5.21 10.42
CA GLY A 118 -9.10 5.08 10.05
C GLY A 118 -9.82 6.41 9.86
N MET A 119 -10.91 6.38 9.09
CA MET A 119 -11.66 7.57 8.67
C MET A 119 -12.32 8.34 9.84
N CYS A 120 -12.46 7.72 11.01
CA CYS A 120 -13.01 8.34 12.21
C CYS A 120 -11.94 8.79 13.22
N CYS A 121 -10.65 8.78 12.86
CA CYS A 121 -9.57 9.22 13.71
C CYS A 121 -9.11 10.63 13.31
N ASN A 122 -9.14 11.58 14.25
CA ASN A 122 -8.69 12.94 14.02
C ASN A 122 -7.80 13.40 15.18
N GLN A 123 -6.58 13.86 14.86
CA GLN A 123 -5.59 14.29 15.87
C GLN A 123 -5.41 13.27 17.01
N CYS A 124 -5.28 11.99 16.65
CA CYS A 124 -5.13 10.87 17.58
C CYS A 124 -6.33 10.64 18.53
N ARG A 125 -7.50 11.22 18.24
CA ARG A 125 -8.73 11.04 19.01
C ARG A 125 -9.88 10.56 18.15
N PHE A 126 -10.82 9.86 18.77
CA PHE A 126 -12.03 9.46 18.07
C PHE A 126 -12.87 10.68 17.70
N ALA A 127 -13.40 10.68 16.48
CA ALA A 127 -14.44 11.62 16.10
C ALA A 127 -15.66 11.48 17.02
N THR A 128 -16.38 12.57 17.26
CA THR A 128 -17.57 12.55 18.11
C THR A 128 -18.65 11.66 17.49
N ALA A 129 -19.41 10.98 18.34
CA ALA A 129 -20.51 10.13 17.91
C ALA A 129 -21.49 10.91 17.01
N GLY A 130 -21.89 10.29 15.89
CA GLY A 130 -22.71 10.94 14.85
C GLY A 130 -21.92 11.64 13.75
N THR A 131 -20.59 11.77 13.88
CA THR A 131 -19.74 12.26 12.79
C THR A 131 -19.72 11.27 11.63
N VAL A 132 -20.02 11.73 10.42
CA VAL A 132 -19.92 10.91 9.20
C VAL A 132 -18.46 10.76 8.81
N CYS A 133 -17.92 9.54 8.94
CA CYS A 133 -16.54 9.25 8.56
C CYS A 133 -16.39 8.88 7.08
N ARG A 134 -17.44 8.28 6.49
CA ARG A 134 -17.49 7.92 5.06
C ARG A 134 -18.84 8.32 4.47
N PRO A 135 -18.88 9.18 3.43
CA PRO A 135 -20.12 9.53 2.75
C PRO A 135 -20.67 8.37 1.91
N ALA A 136 -21.91 8.51 1.45
CA ALA A 136 -22.56 7.57 0.53
C ALA A 136 -22.02 7.66 -0.90
#